data_AF-A0A3D9GZC7-F1
#
_entry.id   AF-A0A3D9GZC7-F1
#
_cell.length_a   1.000
_cell.length_b   1.000
_cell.length_c   1.000
_cell.angle_alpha   90.00
_cell.angle_beta   90.00
_cell.angle_gamma   90.00
#
_symmetry.space_group_name_H-M   'P 1'
#
loop_
_entity.id
_entity.type
_entity.pdbx_description
1 polymer ?
#
loop_
_entity_poly.entity_id
_entity_poly.type
_entity_poly.pdbx_seq_one_letter_code
_entity_poly.pdbx_strand_id
1 'polypeptide(L)'
;MKKLLFTIILLGCYLVTSAQNPPKVGDQLTIKAPHAHTFNYIKFPKPNILIKRGTVDRYKSVYENDVLVDDVETAKNGDTYVILKKKDGSKFFGYLSEVKANYAKALNAGEIVTTK
;
A
#
# COMPACT_ATOMS: atom_id res chain seq x y z
N MET A 1 4.78 52.55 15.22
CA MET A 1 3.87 51.50 14.73
C MET A 1 4.29 50.98 13.35
N LYS A 2 5.39 50.22 13.20
CA LYS A 2 5.78 49.64 11.87
C LYS A 2 6.56 48.31 11.92
N LYS A 3 6.71 47.67 13.10
CA LYS A 3 7.44 46.39 13.21
C LYS A 3 6.52 45.16 13.39
N LEU A 4 5.20 45.37 13.36
CA LEU A 4 4.21 44.30 13.49
C LEU A 4 3.64 43.81 12.15
N LEU A 5 4.15 44.32 11.02
CA LEU A 5 3.64 44.02 9.68
C LEU A 5 4.46 42.97 8.91
N PHE A 6 5.56 42.46 9.49
CA PHE A 6 6.44 41.51 8.79
C PHE A 6 6.27 40.04 9.20
N THR A 7 5.38 39.72 10.14
CA THR A 7 5.30 38.37 10.73
C THR A 7 4.16 37.49 10.18
N ILE A 8 3.39 37.94 9.18
CA ILE A 8 2.16 37.24 8.73
C ILE A 8 2.33 36.46 7.41
N ILE A 9 3.45 36.59 6.70
CA ILE A 9 3.60 35.99 5.35
C ILE A 9 4.06 34.52 5.35
N LEU A 10 4.41 33.93 6.51
CA LEU A 10 4.93 32.56 6.58
C LEU A 10 4.00 31.59 7.34
N LEU A 11 2.70 31.62 7.06
CA LEU A 11 1.75 30.63 7.59
C LEU A 11 0.74 30.18 6.53
N GLY A 12 1.26 29.73 5.40
CA GLY A 12 0.49 29.03 4.36
C GLY A 12 0.88 27.56 4.31
N CYS A 13 0.74 26.82 5.42
CA CYS A 13 0.82 25.36 5.37
C CYS A 13 -0.41 24.85 4.61
N TYR A 14 -0.25 24.60 3.32
CA TYR A 14 -1.23 23.86 2.52
C TYR A 14 -1.31 22.43 3.04
N LEU A 15 -2.26 22.15 3.93
CA LEU A 15 -2.70 20.79 4.20
C LEU A 15 -3.51 20.33 2.99
N VAL A 16 -2.82 19.81 1.99
CA VAL A 16 -3.45 19.12 0.87
C VAL A 16 -3.96 17.79 1.41
N THR A 17 -5.22 17.76 1.83
CA THR A 17 -5.89 16.49 2.13
C THR A 17 -6.23 15.84 0.79
N SER A 18 -5.46 14.84 0.40
CA SER A 18 -5.86 13.97 -0.70
C SER A 18 -7.06 13.16 -0.22
N ALA A 19 -8.24 13.48 -0.75
CA ALA A 19 -9.42 12.64 -0.59
C ALA A 19 -9.15 11.30 -1.30
N GLN A 20 -8.66 10.31 -0.56
CA GLN A 20 -8.54 8.95 -1.06
C GLN A 20 -9.94 8.37 -1.17
N ASN A 21 -10.33 7.98 -2.39
CA ASN A 21 -11.58 7.25 -2.59
C ASN A 21 -11.53 5.96 -1.76
N PRO A 22 -12.63 5.63 -1.04
CA PRO A 22 -12.68 4.38 -0.31
C PRO A 22 -12.53 3.21 -1.28
N PRO A 23 -11.76 2.16 -0.91
CA PRO A 23 -11.57 1.00 -1.76
C PRO A 23 -12.89 0.25 -1.92
N LYS A 24 -13.10 -0.35 -3.09
CA LYS A 24 -14.24 -1.21 -3.40
C LYS A 24 -13.74 -2.58 -3.84
N VAL A 25 -14.56 -3.59 -3.56
CA VAL A 25 -14.34 -4.94 -4.09
C VAL A 25 -14.36 -4.89 -5.61
N GLY A 26 -13.36 -5.50 -6.24
CA GLY A 26 -13.13 -5.48 -7.68
C GLY A 26 -12.18 -4.38 -8.16
N ASP A 27 -11.76 -3.45 -7.30
CA ASP A 27 -10.78 -2.42 -7.68
C ASP A 27 -9.45 -3.08 -8.08
N GLN A 28 -8.88 -2.61 -9.20
CA GLN A 28 -7.57 -3.05 -9.67
C GLN A 28 -6.46 -2.15 -9.13
N LEU A 29 -5.45 -2.77 -8.54
CA LEU A 29 -4.26 -2.12 -8.01
C LEU A 29 -3.03 -2.81 -8.57
N THR A 30 -1.89 -2.11 -8.57
CA THR A 30 -0.59 -2.69 -8.93
C THR A 30 0.34 -2.61 -7.72
N ILE A 31 0.97 -3.72 -7.36
CA ILE A 31 2.01 -3.74 -6.32
C ILE A 31 3.30 -3.19 -6.90
N LYS A 32 3.92 -2.22 -6.23
CA LYS A 32 5.21 -1.66 -6.63
C LYS A 32 6.30 -2.12 -5.69
N ALA A 33 7.55 -1.96 -6.13
CA ALA A 33 8.69 -2.20 -5.25
C ALA A 33 8.60 -1.28 -4.03
N PRO A 34 8.81 -1.82 -2.80
CA PRO A 34 8.78 -0.99 -1.61
C PRO A 34 9.94 0.01 -1.66
N HIS A 35 9.71 1.22 -1.17
CA HIS A 35 10.79 2.20 -1.03
C HIS A 35 11.86 1.72 -0.01
N ALA A 36 11.43 0.99 1.02
CA ALA A 36 12.30 0.31 1.96
C ALA A 36 12.73 -1.08 1.43
N HIS A 37 13.61 -1.78 2.15
CA HIS A 37 13.98 -3.16 1.81
C HIS A 37 12.85 -4.18 2.02
N THR A 38 11.74 -3.79 2.65
CA THR A 38 10.59 -4.62 2.98
C THR A 38 9.28 -3.87 2.79
N PHE A 39 8.20 -4.61 2.55
CA PHE A 39 6.84 -4.06 2.64
C PHE A 39 6.46 -3.84 4.11
N ASN A 40 5.98 -2.65 4.41
CA ASN A 40 5.52 -2.24 5.75
C ASN A 40 4.00 -2.32 5.87
N TYR A 41 3.28 -2.10 4.77
CA TYR A 41 1.83 -1.95 4.78
C TYR A 41 1.09 -3.05 4.01
N ILE A 42 1.79 -3.80 3.16
CA ILE A 42 1.34 -5.11 2.65
C ILE A 42 1.92 -6.23 3.53
N LYS A 43 1.06 -7.11 4.07
CA LYS A 43 1.47 -8.20 4.95
C LYS A 43 2.08 -9.38 4.20
N PHE A 44 3.27 -9.19 3.65
CA PHE A 44 4.06 -10.27 3.10
C PHE A 44 4.93 -10.97 4.16
N PRO A 45 5.28 -12.25 3.94
CA PRO A 45 6.26 -12.95 4.76
C PRO A 45 7.61 -12.23 4.77
N LYS A 46 8.35 -12.35 5.87
CA LYS A 46 9.70 -11.80 5.97
C LYS A 46 10.65 -12.46 4.96
N PRO A 47 11.71 -11.78 4.49
CA PRO A 47 12.61 -12.32 3.47
C PRO A 47 13.24 -13.66 3.87
N ASN A 48 13.58 -13.86 5.15
CA ASN A 48 14.14 -15.12 5.63
C ASN A 48 13.14 -16.29 5.53
N ILE A 49 11.83 -16.03 5.66
CA ILE A 49 10.79 -17.05 5.49
C ILE A 49 10.66 -17.41 4.01
N LEU A 50 10.71 -16.41 3.13
CA LEU A 50 10.67 -16.61 1.68
C LEU A 50 11.85 -17.47 1.20
N ILE A 51 13.07 -17.13 1.62
CA ILE A 51 14.28 -17.90 1.28
C ILE A 51 14.17 -19.34 1.77
N LYS A 52 13.77 -19.55 3.03
CA LYS A 52 13.58 -20.91 3.60
C LYS A 52 12.53 -21.74 2.86
N ARG A 53 11.61 -21.10 2.14
CA ARG A 53 10.57 -21.74 1.31
C ARG A 53 10.95 -21.87 -0.17
N GLY A 54 12.19 -21.55 -0.54
CA GLY A 54 12.68 -21.67 -1.92
C GLY A 54 12.48 -20.42 -2.79
N THR A 55 11.92 -19.33 -2.25
CA THR A 55 11.81 -18.05 -2.95
C THR A 55 13.12 -17.26 -2.80
N VAL A 56 14.07 -17.53 -3.70
CA VAL A 56 15.43 -16.94 -3.66
C VAL A 56 15.46 -15.48 -4.07
N ASP A 57 14.51 -15.04 -4.89
CA ASP A 57 14.36 -13.68 -5.40
C ASP A 57 13.62 -12.74 -4.40
N ARG A 58 13.30 -13.25 -3.21
CA ARG A 58 12.58 -12.54 -2.13
C ARG A 58 11.27 -11.94 -2.65
N TYR A 59 11.20 -10.61 -2.73
CA TYR A 59 10.00 -9.87 -3.12
C TYR A 59 9.91 -9.57 -4.61
N LYS A 60 10.94 -9.88 -5.41
CA LYS A 60 10.96 -9.50 -6.84
C LYS A 60 9.78 -10.10 -7.60
N SER A 61 9.36 -11.33 -7.27
CA SER A 61 8.18 -11.99 -7.84
C SER A 61 6.84 -11.28 -7.63
N VAL A 62 6.75 -10.30 -6.72
CA VAL A 62 5.51 -9.54 -6.47
C VAL A 62 5.51 -8.12 -7.02
N TYR A 63 6.63 -7.66 -7.59
CA TYR A 63 6.71 -6.33 -8.19
C TYR A 63 5.94 -6.28 -9.51
N GLU A 64 5.24 -5.17 -9.74
CA GLU A 64 4.41 -4.93 -10.93
C GLU A 64 3.26 -5.94 -11.11
N ASN A 65 2.94 -6.74 -10.09
CA ASN A 65 1.79 -7.63 -10.16
C ASN A 65 0.50 -6.83 -10.01
N ASP A 66 -0.39 -6.99 -10.99
CA ASP A 66 -1.77 -6.54 -10.89
C ASP A 66 -2.56 -7.41 -9.93
N VAL A 67 -3.28 -6.77 -9.03
CA VAL A 67 -4.10 -7.39 -7.99
C VAL A 67 -5.50 -6.78 -7.98
N LEU A 68 -6.45 -7.56 -7.49
CA LEU A 68 -7.82 -7.15 -7.27
C LEU A 68 -8.11 -7.10 -5.78
N VAL A 69 -8.91 -6.12 -5.37
CA VAL A 69 -9.50 -6.07 -4.03
C VAL A 69 -10.60 -7.13 -3.96
N ASP A 70 -10.36 -8.17 -3.19
CA ASP A 70 -11.30 -9.27 -2.95
C ASP A 70 -12.26 -8.95 -1.81
N ASP A 71 -11.77 -8.28 -0.77
CA ASP A 71 -12.57 -7.85 0.37
C ASP A 71 -12.03 -6.55 0.99
N VAL A 72 -12.89 -5.83 1.72
CA VAL A 72 -12.58 -4.58 2.40
C VAL A 72 -13.00 -4.70 3.86
N GLU A 73 -12.02 -4.60 4.76
CA GLU A 73 -12.23 -4.65 6.20
C GLU A 73 -11.92 -3.29 6.85
N THR A 74 -12.85 -2.76 7.64
CA THR A 74 -12.58 -1.60 8.50
C THR A 74 -12.21 -2.07 9.90
N ALA A 75 -11.01 -1.72 10.35
CA ALA A 75 -10.58 -2.00 11.71
C ALA A 75 -11.23 -1.03 12.71
N LYS A 76 -11.33 -1.45 13.98
CA LYS A 76 -11.93 -0.65 15.07
C LYS A 76 -11.25 0.71 15.30
N ASN A 77 -9.99 0.85 14.89
CA ASN A 77 -9.23 2.09 14.99
C ASN A 77 -9.44 3.05 13.80
N GLY A 78 -10.32 2.70 12.86
CA GLY A 78 -10.60 3.47 11.65
C GLY A 78 -9.67 3.17 10.46
N ASP A 79 -8.66 2.31 10.62
CA ASP A 79 -7.83 1.88 9.49
C ASP A 79 -8.66 1.02 8.52
N THR A 80 -8.55 1.27 7.22
CA THR A 80 -9.13 0.42 6.18
C THR A 80 -8.09 -0.56 5.65
N TYR A 81 -8.41 -1.84 5.68
CA TYR A 81 -7.62 -2.92 5.13
C TYR A 81 -8.30 -3.52 3.91
N VAL A 82 -7.51 -3.90 2.92
CA VAL A 82 -7.96 -4.61 1.73
C VAL A 82 -7.33 -6.00 1.69
N ILE A 83 -8.13 -6.99 1.29
CA ILE A 83 -7.65 -8.33 0.96
C ILE A 83 -7.39 -8.35 -0.54
N LEU A 84 -6.16 -8.69 -0.92
CA LEU A 84 -5.69 -8.62 -2.31
C LEU A 84 -5.46 -10.02 -2.85
N LYS A 85 -5.93 -10.26 -4.08
CA LYS A 85 -5.63 -11.45 -4.89
C LYS A 85 -4.93 -11.04 -6.17
N LYS A 86 -4.01 -11.86 -6.69
CA LYS A 86 -3.45 -11.60 -8.02
C LYS A 86 -4.56 -11.69 -9.06
N LYS A 87 -4.59 -10.72 -9.98
CA LYS A 87 -5.55 -10.68 -11.09
C LYS A 87 -5.47 -11.91 -11.99
N ASP A 88 -4.28 -12.48 -12.14
CA ASP A 88 -4.02 -13.70 -12.91
C ASP A 88 -4.48 -15.00 -12.21
N GLY A 89 -4.99 -14.92 -10.97
CA GLY A 89 -5.44 -16.08 -10.18
C GLY A 89 -4.33 -16.95 -9.58
N SER A 90 -3.05 -16.63 -9.85
CA SER A 90 -1.92 -17.33 -9.25
C SER A 90 -1.67 -16.89 -7.81
N LYS A 91 -0.90 -17.68 -7.07
CA LYS A 91 -0.57 -17.40 -5.66
C LYS A 91 0.67 -16.51 -5.54
N PHE A 92 0.66 -15.57 -4.60
CA PHE A 92 1.87 -14.86 -4.17
C PHE A 92 2.89 -15.86 -3.61
N PHE A 93 4.13 -15.75 -4.08
CA PHE A 93 5.24 -16.65 -3.71
C PHE A 93 4.93 -18.15 -3.90
N GLY A 94 3.93 -18.49 -4.74
CA GLY A 94 3.51 -19.87 -5.00
C GLY A 94 2.61 -20.53 -3.93
N TYR A 95 2.36 -19.89 -2.78
CA TYR A 95 1.56 -20.50 -1.71
C TYR A 95 0.53 -19.59 -1.02
N LEU A 96 0.67 -18.27 -1.11
CA LEU A 96 -0.31 -17.33 -0.54
C LEU A 96 -1.35 -16.96 -1.60
N SER A 97 -2.61 -17.36 -1.42
CA SER A 97 -3.70 -16.95 -2.31
C SER A 97 -4.05 -15.48 -2.17
N GLU A 98 -3.96 -14.98 -0.94
CA GLU A 98 -4.44 -13.66 -0.53
C GLU A 98 -3.45 -12.98 0.39
N VAL A 99 -3.40 -11.66 0.34
CA VAL A 99 -2.62 -10.85 1.28
C VAL A 99 -3.41 -9.64 1.75
N LYS A 100 -3.24 -9.32 3.03
CA LYS A 100 -3.87 -8.15 3.66
C LYS A 100 -2.97 -6.94 3.53
N ALA A 101 -3.51 -5.80 3.12
CA ALA A 101 -2.80 -4.53 3.07
C ALA A 101 -3.58 -3.42 3.77
N ASN A 102 -2.89 -2.50 4.46
CA ASN A 102 -3.51 -1.26 4.92
C ASN A 102 -3.61 -0.30 3.73
N TYR A 103 -4.83 -0.04 3.26
CA TYR A 103 -5.07 0.63 1.97
C TYR A 103 -4.45 2.03 1.92
N ALA A 104 -4.82 2.89 2.86
CA ALA A 104 -4.38 4.29 2.88
C ALA A 104 -2.86 4.39 3.06
N LYS A 105 -2.29 3.61 3.98
CA LYS A 105 -0.84 3.65 4.25
C LYS A 105 -0.02 3.03 3.13
N ALA A 106 -0.49 1.95 2.51
CA ALA A 106 0.20 1.34 1.37
C ALA A 106 0.20 2.24 0.13
N LEU A 107 -0.91 2.97 -0.13
CA LEU A 107 -0.95 4.00 -1.17
C LEU A 107 0.04 5.12 -0.88
N ASN A 108 0.03 5.64 0.35
CA ASN A 108 0.92 6.74 0.76
C ASN A 108 2.41 6.34 0.72
N ALA A 109 2.72 5.08 1.00
CA ALA A 109 4.07 4.53 0.92
C ALA A 109 4.49 4.16 -0.50
N GLY A 110 3.57 4.22 -1.48
CA GLY A 110 3.81 3.78 -2.84
C GLY A 110 3.99 2.26 -2.99
N GLU A 111 3.56 1.47 -2.01
CA GLU A 111 3.60 -0.01 -2.09
C GLU A 111 2.50 -0.55 -3.01
N ILE A 112 1.37 0.17 -3.10
CA ILE A 112 0.31 -0.07 -4.06
C ILE A 112 0.02 1.23 -4.83
N VAL A 113 -0.41 1.08 -6.07
CA VAL A 113 -0.88 2.20 -6.91
C VAL A 113 -2.19 1.78 -7.56
N THR A 114 -3.19 2.66 -7.57
CA THR A 114 -4.43 2.42 -8.30
C THR A 114 -4.17 2.47 -9.79
N THR A 115 -4.49 1.39 -10.50
CA THR A 115 -4.48 1.38 -11.97
C THR A 115 -5.68 2.20 -12.43
N LYS A 116 -5.46 3.22 -13.27
CA LYS A 116 -6.54 4.02 -13.86
C LYS A 116 -7.31 3.24 -14.92
#